data_AF-A0A4Q2K041-F1
#
_entry.id   AF-A0A4Q2K041-F1
#
_cell.length_a   1.000
_cell.length_b   1.000
_cell.length_c   1.000
_cell.angle_alpha   90.00
_cell.angle_beta   90.00
_cell.angle_gamma   90.00
#
_symmetry.space_group_name_H-M   'P 1'
#
loop_
_entity.id
_entity.type
_entity.pdbx_description
1 polymer ?
#
loop_
_entity_poly.entity_id
_entity_poly.type
_entity_poly.pdbx_seq_one_letter_code
_entity_poly.pdbx_strand_id
1 'polypeptide(L)'
;MIEVNVSQEADGSWLVVVDGREQYAYQRLTDAIRRTGRRLGDEAGPGQSTSVRWTFADDFVNEAVAIAKERRQLAEDEARIAKLTNETIVNLAQQGLSNGDIATVLGLTPARVSQIVQDRADWLWGEGDTTGEVTFARLHFGNGWRVVKGRGPVPPRITFAGLTFEASGGSHAVGGQPMIPSYVEVV
;
A
#
# COMPACT_ATOMS: atom_id res chain seq x y z
N MET A 1 -23.67 -2.75 24.71
CA MET A 1 -23.86 -2.67 23.25
C MET A 1 -25.17 -1.93 23.05
N ILE A 2 -25.15 -0.83 22.31
CA ILE A 2 -26.31 0.02 22.04
C ILE A 2 -26.90 -0.37 20.69
N GLU A 3 -28.21 -0.56 20.61
CA GLU A 3 -28.92 -0.86 19.37
C GLU A 3 -29.58 0.40 18.81
N VAL A 4 -29.35 0.69 17.54
CA VAL A 4 -29.89 1.87 16.85
C VAL A 4 -30.64 1.41 15.62
N ASN A 5 -31.96 1.52 15.65
CA ASN A 5 -32.83 1.24 14.51
C ASN A 5 -33.12 2.55 13.77
N VAL A 6 -33.01 2.53 12.44
CA VAL A 6 -33.28 3.69 11.60
C VAL A 6 -34.31 3.31 10.54
N SER A 7 -35.36 4.10 10.39
CA SER A 7 -36.42 3.88 9.40
C SER A 7 -36.81 5.17 8.71
N GLN A 8 -37.19 5.09 7.43
CA GLN A 8 -37.81 6.21 6.73
C GLN A 8 -39.30 6.30 7.11
N GLU A 9 -39.73 7.51 7.45
CA GLU A 9 -41.12 7.85 7.70
C GLU A 9 -41.85 8.22 6.41
N ALA A 10 -43.18 8.18 6.43
CA ALA A 10 -44.01 8.45 5.24
C ALA A 10 -43.83 9.88 4.68
N ASP A 11 -43.42 10.83 5.51
CA ASP A 11 -43.11 12.21 5.10
C ASP A 11 -41.70 12.37 4.50
N GLY A 12 -40.95 11.27 4.38
CA GLY A 12 -39.59 11.21 3.86
C GLY A 12 -38.52 11.53 4.91
N SER A 13 -38.91 11.86 6.15
CA SER A 13 -37.98 12.02 7.26
C SER A 13 -37.47 10.67 7.76
N TRP A 14 -36.48 10.69 8.65
CA TRP A 14 -35.79 9.52 9.17
C TRP A 14 -35.97 9.47 10.67
N LEU A 15 -36.60 8.41 11.16
CA LEU A 15 -36.72 8.10 12.57
C LEU A 15 -35.55 7.24 13.01
N VAL A 16 -34.94 7.60 14.13
CA VAL A 16 -33.90 6.83 14.81
C VAL A 16 -34.42 6.41 16.18
N VAL A 17 -34.38 5.12 16.46
CA VAL A 17 -34.77 4.54 17.75
C VAL A 17 -33.55 3.90 18.41
N VAL A 18 -33.13 4.44 19.56
CA VAL A 18 -32.00 3.92 20.35
C VAL A 18 -32.52 3.06 21.50
N ASP A 19 -32.04 1.83 21.60
CA ASP A 19 -32.40 0.81 22.59
C ASP A 19 -33.92 0.64 22.79
N GLY A 20 -34.69 0.83 21.71
CA GLY A 20 -36.15 0.74 21.71
C GLY A 20 -36.87 1.84 22.50
N ARG A 21 -36.18 2.90 22.93
CA ARG A 21 -36.71 3.91 23.85
C ARG A 21 -36.59 5.33 23.32
N GLU A 22 -35.38 5.76 22.99
CA GLU A 22 -35.17 7.15 22.59
C GLU A 22 -35.43 7.31 21.10
N GLN A 23 -36.19 8.35 20.74
CA GLN A 23 -36.61 8.58 19.36
C GLN A 23 -36.14 9.95 18.88
N TYR A 24 -35.53 9.97 17.71
CA TYR A 24 -35.04 11.18 17.07
C TYR A 24 -35.46 11.22 15.61
N ALA A 25 -36.06 12.33 15.18
CA ALA A 25 -36.45 12.54 13.79
C ALA A 25 -35.46 13.47 13.09
N TYR A 26 -35.07 13.12 11.88
CA TYR A 26 -34.13 13.88 11.05
C TYR A 26 -34.65 14.01 9.62
N GLN A 27 -34.38 15.14 8.98
CA GLN A 27 -34.77 15.35 7.58
C GLN A 27 -33.88 14.59 6.58
N ARG A 28 -32.73 14.07 7.03
CA ARG A 28 -31.74 13.39 6.18
C ARG A 28 -31.14 12.20 6.92
N LEU A 29 -30.95 11.08 6.21
CA LEU A 29 -30.27 9.89 6.72
C LEU A 29 -28.87 10.22 7.26
N THR A 30 -28.13 11.11 6.58
CA THR A 30 -26.80 11.54 7.02
C THR A 30 -26.84 12.22 8.39
N ASP A 31 -27.86 13.04 8.67
CA ASP A 31 -28.03 13.67 9.98
C ASP A 31 -28.43 12.63 11.03
N ALA A 32 -29.31 11.70 10.67
CA ALA A 32 -29.71 10.58 11.52
C ALA A 32 -28.51 9.76 12.00
N ILE A 33 -27.60 9.39 11.09
CA ILE A 33 -26.41 8.62 11.43
C ILE A 33 -25.39 9.47 12.19
N ARG A 34 -25.01 10.65 11.67
CA ARG A 34 -23.90 11.44 12.23
C ARG A 34 -24.23 12.04 13.59
N ARG A 35 -25.44 12.60 13.76
CA ARG A 35 -25.81 13.28 15.00
C ARG A 35 -26.06 12.28 16.12
N THR A 36 -26.74 11.17 15.82
CA THR A 36 -26.92 10.08 16.80
C THR A 36 -25.58 9.47 17.17
N GLY A 37 -24.72 9.17 16.19
CA GLY A 37 -23.38 8.63 16.47
C GLY A 37 -22.52 9.54 17.36
N ARG A 38 -22.54 10.87 17.11
CA ARG A 38 -21.86 11.84 17.97
C ARG A 38 -22.45 11.83 19.38
N ARG A 39 -23.77 11.86 19.51
CA ARG A 39 -24.46 11.86 20.80
C ARG A 39 -24.08 10.65 21.66
N LEU A 40 -24.13 9.45 21.07
CA LEU A 40 -23.73 8.21 21.75
C LEU A 40 -22.25 8.22 22.15
N GLY A 41 -21.40 8.87 21.35
CA GLY A 41 -19.99 9.08 21.68
C GLY A 41 -19.78 10.05 22.85
N ASP A 42 -20.52 11.16 22.87
CA ASP A 42 -20.47 12.15 23.95
C ASP A 42 -20.96 11.55 25.28
N GLU A 43 -21.96 10.67 25.26
CA GLU A 43 -22.52 9.98 26.43
C GLU A 43 -21.59 8.90 27.01
N ALA A 44 -20.77 8.25 26.17
CA ALA A 44 -19.80 7.25 26.63
C ALA A 44 -18.65 7.88 27.46
N GLY A 45 -18.37 9.17 27.28
CA GLY A 45 -17.26 9.85 27.94
C GLY A 45 -15.87 9.44 27.43
N PRO A 46 -14.83 10.23 27.74
CA PRO A 46 -13.49 10.00 27.19
C PRO A 46 -12.87 8.69 27.70
N GLY A 47 -12.33 7.89 26.77
CA GLY A 47 -11.65 6.63 27.07
C GLY A 47 -12.56 5.40 27.20
N GLN A 48 -13.88 5.57 27.10
CA GLN A 48 -14.80 4.43 27.03
C GLN A 48 -15.07 4.02 25.59
N SER A 49 -15.14 2.71 25.35
CA SER A 49 -15.53 2.15 24.06
C SER A 49 -16.96 1.63 24.15
N THR A 50 -17.86 2.24 23.40
CA THR A 50 -19.25 1.79 23.28
C THR A 50 -19.46 1.17 21.91
N SER A 51 -19.79 -0.13 21.89
CA SER A 51 -20.19 -0.80 20.65
C SER A 51 -21.62 -0.44 20.29
N VAL A 52 -21.82 0.10 19.09
CA VAL A 52 -23.13 0.46 18.54
C VAL A 52 -23.46 -0.48 17.38
N ARG A 53 -24.64 -1.09 17.42
CA ARG A 53 -25.20 -1.87 16.32
C ARG A 53 -26.26 -1.04 15.60
N TRP A 54 -26.02 -0.78 14.33
CA TRP A 54 -26.96 -0.07 13.45
C TRP A 54 -27.79 -1.08 12.67
N THR A 55 -29.10 -0.86 12.64
CA THR A 55 -30.07 -1.60 11.85
C THR A 55 -30.91 -0.60 11.06
N PHE A 56 -31.13 -0.86 9.78
CA PHE A 56 -31.98 -0.06 8.93
C PHE A 56 -33.22 -0.88 8.58
N ALA A 57 -34.40 -0.30 8.74
CA ALA A 57 -35.66 -0.99 8.41
C ALA A 57 -35.88 -1.05 6.89
N ASP A 58 -35.35 -0.07 6.16
CA ASP A 58 -35.53 0.08 4.72
C ASP A 58 -34.58 -0.83 3.93
N ASP A 59 -35.13 -1.72 3.12
CA ASP A 59 -34.37 -2.69 2.32
C ASP A 59 -33.33 -2.04 1.39
N PHE A 60 -33.68 -0.90 0.77
CA PHE A 60 -32.75 -0.19 -0.12
C PHE A 60 -31.54 0.38 0.63
N VAL A 61 -31.70 0.73 1.91
CA VAL A 61 -30.58 1.19 2.76
C VAL A 61 -29.72 0.00 3.16
N ASN A 62 -30.33 -1.13 3.50
CA ASN A 62 -29.60 -2.36 3.82
C ASN A 62 -28.76 -2.83 2.62
N GLU A 63 -29.32 -2.78 1.40
CA GLU A 63 -28.59 -3.08 0.17
C GLU A 63 -27.40 -2.13 -0.04
N ALA A 64 -27.62 -0.81 0.13
CA ALA A 64 -26.53 0.17 0.03
C ALA A 64 -25.43 -0.04 1.08
N VAL A 65 -25.79 -0.44 2.31
CA VAL A 65 -24.84 -0.77 3.38
C VAL A 65 -24.04 -2.03 3.02
N ALA A 66 -24.69 -3.06 2.47
CA ALA A 66 -24.01 -4.27 2.01
C ALA A 66 -22.98 -3.94 0.91
N ILE A 67 -23.35 -3.14 -0.09
CA ILE A 67 -22.44 -2.66 -1.14
C ILE A 67 -21.27 -1.88 -0.53
N ALA A 68 -21.53 -0.97 0.41
CA ALA A 68 -20.47 -0.21 1.07
C ALA A 68 -19.48 -1.12 1.81
N LYS A 69 -19.97 -2.19 2.45
CA LYS A 69 -19.14 -3.20 3.11
C LYS A 69 -18.27 -3.96 2.10
N GLU A 70 -18.85 -4.39 0.98
CA GLU A 70 -18.10 -5.06 -0.09
C GLU A 70 -17.01 -4.16 -0.69
N ARG A 71 -17.33 -2.88 -0.95
CA ARG A 71 -16.35 -1.90 -1.43
C ARG A 71 -15.19 -1.71 -0.47
N ARG A 72 -15.46 -1.71 0.84
CA ARG A 72 -14.42 -1.63 1.85
C ARG A 72 -13.54 -2.88 1.85
N GLN A 73 -14.14 -4.05 1.78
CA GLN A 73 -13.40 -5.31 1.71
C GLN A 73 -12.49 -5.36 0.48
N LEU A 74 -13.02 -4.97 -0.69
CA LEU A 74 -12.22 -4.87 -1.92
C LEU A 74 -11.05 -3.92 -1.78
N ALA A 75 -11.24 -2.74 -1.18
CA ALA A 75 -10.15 -1.79 -0.94
C ALA A 75 -9.07 -2.36 0.01
N GLU A 76 -9.49 -3.08 1.05
CA GLU A 76 -8.56 -3.75 1.98
C GLU A 76 -7.78 -4.88 1.28
N ASP A 77 -8.44 -5.67 0.42
CA ASP A 77 -7.79 -6.71 -0.37
C ASP A 77 -6.85 -6.15 -1.44
N GLU A 78 -7.23 -5.08 -2.14
CA GLU A 78 -6.37 -4.37 -3.09
C GLU A 78 -5.10 -3.85 -2.40
N ALA A 79 -5.24 -3.23 -1.22
CA ALA A 79 -4.11 -2.75 -0.44
C ALA A 79 -3.18 -3.89 -0.01
N ARG A 80 -3.75 -5.02 0.44
CA ARG A 80 -3.00 -6.22 0.81
C ARG A 80 -2.25 -6.82 -0.37
N ILE A 81 -2.91 -6.95 -1.53
CA ILE A 81 -2.30 -7.46 -2.76
C ILE A 81 -1.17 -6.53 -3.20
N ALA A 82 -1.39 -5.21 -3.22
CA ALA A 82 -0.37 -4.24 -3.59
C ALA A 82 0.88 -4.35 -2.70
N LYS A 83 0.71 -4.52 -1.39
CA LYS A 83 1.82 -4.74 -0.46
C LYS A 83 2.61 -6.01 -0.80
N LEU A 84 1.92 -7.15 -0.95
CA LEU A 84 2.54 -8.44 -1.26
C LEU A 84 3.26 -8.42 -2.61
N THR A 85 2.65 -7.78 -3.62
CA THR A 85 3.25 -7.60 -4.94
C THR A 85 4.56 -6.80 -4.85
N ASN A 86 4.56 -5.70 -4.10
CA ASN A 86 5.77 -4.89 -3.92
C ASN A 86 6.89 -5.68 -3.22
N GLU A 87 6.56 -6.43 -2.17
CA GLU A 87 7.53 -7.29 -1.46
C GLU A 87 8.08 -8.39 -2.36
N THR A 88 7.21 -9.02 -3.16
CA THR A 88 7.60 -10.06 -4.12
C THR A 88 8.52 -9.52 -5.20
N ILE A 89 8.24 -8.33 -5.76
CA ILE A 89 9.10 -7.67 -6.75
C ILE A 89 10.51 -7.48 -6.19
N VAL A 90 10.63 -6.96 -4.97
CA VAL A 90 11.93 -6.73 -4.33
C VAL A 90 12.67 -8.05 -4.13
N ASN A 91 12.00 -9.08 -3.64
CA ASN A 91 12.60 -10.40 -3.42
C ASN A 91 13.11 -11.03 -4.74
N LEU A 92 12.31 -10.96 -5.81
CA LEU A 92 12.71 -11.50 -7.12
C LEU A 92 13.89 -10.72 -7.73
N ALA A 93 13.91 -9.39 -7.57
CA ALA A 93 15.03 -8.56 -7.99
C ALA A 93 16.31 -8.90 -7.20
N GLN A 94 16.21 -9.16 -5.89
CA GLN A 94 17.32 -9.63 -5.05
C GLN A 94 17.79 -11.05 -5.43
N GLN A 95 16.89 -11.92 -5.86
CA GLN A 95 17.26 -13.22 -6.44
C GLN A 95 17.88 -13.09 -7.84
N GLY A 96 17.84 -11.90 -8.42
CA GLY A 96 18.58 -11.56 -9.61
C GLY A 96 17.82 -11.69 -10.92
N LEU A 97 16.49 -11.81 -10.87
CA LEU A 97 15.65 -11.76 -12.06
C LEU A 97 15.69 -10.36 -12.69
N SER A 98 15.53 -10.30 -14.01
CA SER A 98 15.41 -9.01 -14.70
C SER A 98 14.04 -8.39 -14.46
N ASN A 99 13.94 -7.06 -14.56
CA ASN A 99 12.65 -6.37 -14.46
C ASN A 99 11.64 -6.87 -15.51
N GLY A 100 12.10 -7.33 -16.68
CA GLY A 100 11.25 -7.90 -17.73
C GLY A 100 10.66 -9.26 -17.33
N ASP A 101 11.46 -10.13 -16.72
CA ASP A 101 10.99 -11.44 -16.25
C ASP A 101 10.00 -11.28 -15.10
N ILE A 102 10.31 -10.40 -14.14
CA ILE A 102 9.43 -10.08 -13.01
C ILE A 102 8.10 -9.51 -13.52
N ALA A 103 8.15 -8.58 -14.47
CA ALA A 103 6.96 -8.00 -15.09
C ALA A 103 6.10 -9.08 -15.76
N THR A 104 6.73 -10.00 -16.48
CA THR A 104 6.05 -11.10 -17.17
C THR A 104 5.36 -12.03 -16.18
N VAL A 105 6.06 -12.47 -15.13
CA VAL A 105 5.52 -13.41 -14.13
C VAL A 105 4.38 -12.80 -13.32
N LEU A 106 4.49 -11.52 -12.98
CA LEU A 106 3.50 -10.83 -12.14
C LEU A 106 2.39 -10.14 -12.95
N GLY A 107 2.42 -10.21 -14.28
CA GLY A 107 1.45 -9.53 -15.15
C GLY A 107 1.49 -8.00 -15.02
N LEU A 108 2.69 -7.44 -14.78
CA LEU A 108 2.91 -6.00 -14.60
C LEU A 108 3.66 -5.42 -15.80
N THR A 109 3.73 -4.09 -15.87
CA THR A 109 4.62 -3.41 -16.83
C THR A 109 6.05 -3.35 -16.28
N PRO A 110 7.09 -3.46 -17.13
CA PRO A 110 8.49 -3.28 -16.70
C PRO A 110 8.75 -1.94 -16.02
N ALA A 111 8.06 -0.88 -16.44
CA ALA A 111 8.15 0.45 -15.82
C ALA A 111 7.67 0.43 -14.36
N ARG A 112 6.56 -0.27 -14.07
CA ARG A 112 6.04 -0.40 -12.70
C ARG A 112 6.98 -1.18 -11.80
N VAL A 113 7.54 -2.28 -12.31
CA VAL A 113 8.55 -3.08 -11.60
C VAL A 113 9.77 -2.23 -11.30
N SER A 114 10.30 -1.51 -12.31
CA SER A 114 11.41 -0.58 -12.14
C SER A 114 11.12 0.38 -11.01
N GLN A 115 10.03 1.17 -11.09
CA GLN A 115 9.66 2.15 -10.07
C GLN A 115 9.68 1.58 -8.64
N ILE A 116 9.11 0.39 -8.42
CA ILE A 116 9.06 -0.25 -7.10
C ILE A 116 10.45 -0.65 -6.62
N VAL A 117 11.28 -1.21 -7.50
CA VAL A 117 12.69 -1.52 -7.18
C VAL A 117 13.46 -0.24 -6.88
N GLN A 118 13.22 0.84 -7.63
CA GLN A 118 13.86 2.14 -7.40
C GLN A 118 13.50 2.72 -6.03
N ASP A 119 12.22 2.71 -5.66
CA ASP A 119 11.75 3.24 -4.38
C ASP A 119 12.34 2.48 -3.18
N ARG A 120 12.62 1.18 -3.36
CA ARG A 120 13.04 0.26 -2.29
C ARG A 120 14.52 -0.09 -2.26
N ALA A 121 15.28 0.26 -3.30
CA ALA A 121 16.74 0.05 -3.32
C ALA A 121 17.43 1.00 -2.35
N ASP A 122 18.47 0.49 -1.67
CA ASP A 122 19.30 1.29 -0.76
C ASP A 122 20.16 2.28 -1.55
N TRP A 123 20.22 3.53 -1.05
CA TRP A 123 21.15 4.54 -1.56
C TRP A 123 22.57 4.18 -1.17
N LEU A 124 23.49 4.40 -2.11
CA LEU A 124 24.85 3.92 -1.93
C LEU A 124 25.92 4.91 -2.38
N TRP A 125 25.68 5.67 -3.45
CA TRP A 125 26.51 6.81 -3.80
C TRP A 125 25.68 7.99 -4.32
N GLY A 126 26.19 9.20 -4.17
CA GLY A 126 25.49 10.42 -4.62
C GLY A 126 24.16 10.67 -3.90
N GLU A 127 24.00 10.17 -2.66
CA GLU A 127 22.82 10.44 -1.84
C GLU A 127 22.76 11.95 -1.53
N GLY A 128 21.63 12.59 -1.82
CA GLY A 128 21.43 14.04 -1.63
C GLY A 128 21.77 14.93 -2.83
N ASP A 129 22.43 14.39 -3.87
CA ASP A 129 22.58 15.10 -5.14
C ASP A 129 21.21 15.13 -5.85
N THR A 130 20.81 16.28 -6.39
CA THR A 130 19.56 16.42 -7.17
C THR A 130 19.80 16.49 -8.67
N THR A 131 21.06 16.52 -9.11
CA THR A 131 21.46 16.90 -10.48
C THR A 131 21.93 15.74 -11.36
N GLY A 132 22.24 14.58 -10.78
CA GLY A 132 22.65 13.37 -11.52
C GLY A 132 21.51 12.40 -11.84
N GLU A 133 21.60 11.65 -12.95
CA GLU A 133 20.69 10.53 -13.25
C GLU A 133 20.84 9.42 -12.20
N VAL A 134 19.73 8.78 -11.82
CA VAL A 134 19.75 7.64 -10.90
C VAL A 134 20.20 6.40 -11.67
N THR A 135 21.32 5.83 -11.24
CA THR A 135 21.90 4.62 -11.79
C THR A 135 21.82 3.50 -10.75
N PHE A 136 21.80 2.27 -11.24
CA PHE A 136 21.66 1.08 -10.40
C PHE A 136 22.92 0.22 -10.51
N ALA A 137 23.22 -0.53 -9.47
CA ALA A 137 24.21 -1.60 -9.51
C ALA A 137 23.67 -2.84 -8.80
N ARG A 138 24.22 -4.01 -9.15
CA ARG A 138 23.95 -5.29 -8.46
C ARG A 138 25.20 -5.71 -7.72
N LEU A 139 25.09 -5.90 -6.41
CA LEU A 139 26.17 -6.38 -5.56
C LEU A 139 25.94 -7.87 -5.26
N HIS A 140 26.93 -8.71 -5.52
CA HIS A 140 26.91 -10.12 -5.15
C HIS A 140 27.48 -10.33 -3.76
N PHE A 141 26.62 -10.71 -2.82
CA PHE A 141 27.00 -11.19 -1.50
C PHE A 141 27.07 -12.72 -1.53
N GLY A 142 27.83 -13.32 -0.61
CA GLY A 142 27.88 -14.78 -0.47
C GLY A 142 26.51 -15.47 -0.30
N ASN A 143 25.45 -14.73 0.03
CA ASN A 143 24.07 -15.21 0.15
C ASN A 143 23.11 -14.76 -0.98
N GLY A 144 23.59 -14.10 -2.04
CA GLY A 144 22.77 -13.70 -3.18
C GLY A 144 23.07 -12.29 -3.70
N TRP A 145 22.19 -11.76 -4.55
CA TRP A 145 22.35 -10.43 -5.13
C TRP A 145 21.57 -9.37 -4.35
N ARG A 146 22.06 -8.13 -4.34
CA ARG A 146 21.28 -6.97 -3.93
C ARG A 146 21.37 -5.87 -4.98
N VAL A 147 20.24 -5.25 -5.27
CA VAL A 147 20.17 -4.06 -6.12
C VAL A 147 20.35 -2.83 -5.24
N VAL A 148 21.25 -1.96 -5.65
CA VAL A 148 21.59 -0.71 -4.98
C VAL A 148 21.49 0.42 -5.98
N LYS A 149 21.27 1.65 -5.50
CA LYS A 149 21.15 2.82 -6.36
C LYS A 149 22.10 3.93 -5.95
N GLY A 150 22.46 4.76 -6.91
CA GLY A 150 23.15 6.00 -6.67
C GLY A 150 22.90 7.01 -7.77
N ARG A 151 23.50 8.20 -7.64
CA ARG A 151 23.42 9.24 -8.67
C ARG A 151 24.75 9.44 -9.37
N GLY A 152 24.67 9.64 -10.68
CA GLY A 152 25.84 9.81 -11.54
C GLY A 152 26.43 8.49 -12.03
N PRO A 153 27.64 8.51 -12.63
CA PRO A 153 28.26 7.32 -13.19
C PRO A 153 28.50 6.27 -12.10
N VAL A 154 28.29 5.00 -12.44
CA VAL A 154 28.49 3.90 -11.49
C VAL A 154 29.99 3.76 -11.19
N PRO A 155 30.42 3.89 -9.92
CA PRO A 155 31.84 3.90 -9.58
C PRO A 155 32.45 2.49 -9.75
N PRO A 156 33.72 2.36 -10.17
CA PRO A 156 34.35 1.04 -10.40
C PRO A 156 34.46 0.19 -9.14
N ARG A 157 34.40 0.83 -7.96
CA ARG A 157 34.37 0.20 -6.64
C ARG A 157 33.22 0.77 -5.83
N ILE A 158 32.54 -0.11 -5.11
CA ILE A 158 31.41 0.21 -4.25
C ILE A 158 31.69 -0.34 -2.84
N THR A 159 31.44 0.45 -1.78
CA THR A 159 31.50 -0.05 -0.40
C THR A 159 30.11 -0.06 0.21
N PHE A 160 29.68 -1.22 0.71
CA PHE A 160 28.36 -1.40 1.32
C PHE A 160 28.44 -2.31 2.53
N ALA A 161 27.82 -1.89 3.65
CA ALA A 161 27.80 -2.66 4.90
C ALA A 161 29.20 -3.15 5.36
N GLY A 162 30.24 -2.35 5.10
CA GLY A 162 31.63 -2.68 5.46
C GLY A 162 32.37 -3.60 4.48
N LEU A 163 31.73 -4.03 3.40
CA LEU A 163 32.32 -4.85 2.34
C LEU A 163 32.62 -4.01 1.10
N THR A 164 33.72 -4.31 0.41
CA THR A 164 34.10 -3.66 -0.85
C THR A 164 33.76 -4.57 -2.02
N PHE A 165 33.15 -3.99 -3.05
CA PHE A 165 32.75 -4.68 -4.27
C PHE A 165 33.42 -4.02 -5.49
N GLU A 166 33.85 -4.83 -6.45
CA GLU A 166 34.41 -4.39 -7.72
C GLU A 166 33.52 -4.78 -8.89
N ALA A 167 33.44 -3.90 -9.89
CA ALA A 167 32.69 -4.17 -11.10
C ALA A 167 33.23 -5.44 -11.78
N SER A 168 32.38 -6.45 -11.98
CA SER A 168 32.80 -7.77 -12.47
C SER A 168 33.00 -7.83 -13.99
N GLY A 169 32.99 -6.67 -14.68
CA GLY A 169 33.18 -6.55 -16.13
C GLY A 169 32.09 -7.16 -17.03
N GLY A 170 31.11 -7.87 -16.46
CA GLY A 170 30.07 -8.58 -17.20
C GLY A 170 28.83 -7.73 -17.48
N SER A 171 28.92 -6.76 -18.40
CA SER A 171 27.74 -6.10 -18.96
C SER A 171 27.28 -6.83 -20.22
N HIS A 172 26.31 -7.74 -20.11
CA HIS A 172 25.68 -8.37 -21.28
C HIS A 172 24.44 -7.58 -21.71
N ALA A 173 24.50 -6.78 -22.76
CA ALA A 173 23.29 -6.16 -23.29
C ALA A 173 22.29 -7.25 -23.77
N VAL A 174 21.12 -7.35 -23.15
CA VAL A 174 19.98 -8.12 -23.67
C VAL A 174 18.95 -7.12 -24.15
N GLY A 175 18.76 -7.03 -25.47
CA GLY A 175 17.67 -6.24 -26.07
C GLY A 175 17.80 -4.71 -26.00
N GLY A 176 19.00 -4.14 -25.83
CA GLY A 176 19.24 -2.69 -25.95
C GLY A 176 18.76 -1.83 -24.78
N GLN A 177 18.34 -2.44 -23.66
CA GLN A 177 18.07 -1.73 -22.41
C GLN A 177 19.40 -1.50 -21.64
N PRO A 178 19.60 -0.33 -20.99
CA PRO A 178 20.79 -0.07 -20.19
C PRO A 178 20.86 -1.10 -19.04
N MET A 179 21.92 -1.91 -19.04
CA MET A 179 22.09 -2.99 -18.08
C MET A 179 22.57 -2.44 -16.74
N ILE A 180 22.04 -2.99 -15.64
CA ILE A 180 22.48 -2.69 -14.28
C ILE A 180 23.86 -3.38 -14.07
N PRO A 181 24.98 -2.64 -13.94
CA PRO A 181 26.30 -3.23 -13.75
C PRO A 181 26.37 -4.11 -12.49
N SER A 182 27.07 -5.24 -12.62
CA SER A 182 27.25 -6.22 -11.56
C SER A 182 28.60 -6.06 -10.89
N TYR A 183 28.63 -6.27 -9.58
CA TYR A 183 29.80 -6.17 -8.73
C TYR A 183 29.93 -7.42 -7.88
N VAL A 184 31.18 -7.84 -7.65
CA VAL A 184 31.54 -8.97 -6.79
C VAL A 184 32.35 -8.47 -5.61
N GLU A 185 32.17 -9.09 -4.45
CA GLU A 185 32.93 -8.79 -3.24
C GLU A 185 34.42 -9.04 -3.49
N VAL A 186 35.26 -8.09 -3.10
CA VAL A 186 36.71 -8.21 -3.10
C VAL A 186 37.13 -8.70 -1.72
N VAL A 187 37.67 -9.93 -1.69
CA VAL A 187 38.24 -10.55 -0.48
C VAL A 187 39.71 -10.15 -0.32
#